data_AF-A0A0S3RNF4-F1
#
_entry.id   AF-A0A0S3RNF4-F1
#
_cell.length_a   1.000
_cell.length_b   1.000
_cell.length_c   1.000
_cell.angle_alpha   90.00
_cell.angle_beta   90.00
_cell.angle_gamma   90.00
#
_symmetry.space_group_name_H-M   'P 1'
#
loop_
_entity.id
_entity.type
_entity.pdbx_description
1 polymer ?
#
loop_
_entity_poly.entity_id
_entity_poly.type
_entity_poly.pdbx_seq_one_letter_code
_entity_poly.pdbx_strand_id
1 'polypeptide(L)'
;MDVVSWNAIIAAHEQNKEIEKTLSLFVSMQRSAMEPDDFTYGSVVKACVGQQALNNGMEMHGRIIKSGMGLDCFVGSALVDMYSKCGMLTEA
;
A
#
# COMPACT_ATOMS: atom_id res chain seq x y z
N MET A 1 17.33 8.21 -7.67
CA MET A 1 16.31 8.14 -6.60
C MET A 1 16.57 6.84 -5.86
N ASP A 2 16.60 6.85 -4.54
CA ASP A 2 16.77 5.67 -3.70
C ASP A 2 15.44 5.28 -3.03
N VAL A 3 15.42 4.17 -2.28
CA VAL A 3 14.22 3.66 -1.60
C VAL A 3 13.65 4.70 -0.64
N VAL A 4 14.52 5.40 0.09
CA VAL A 4 14.11 6.45 1.05
C VAL A 4 13.38 7.59 0.33
N SER A 5 13.92 8.04 -0.81
CA SER A 5 13.33 9.11 -1.62
C SER A 5 11.97 8.68 -2.19
N TRP A 6 11.85 7.44 -2.68
CA TRP A 6 10.57 6.90 -3.15
C TRP A 6 9.54 6.81 -2.02
N ASN A 7 9.93 6.28 -0.87
CA ASN A 7 9.06 6.18 0.31
C ASN A 7 8.57 7.56 0.76
N ALA A 8 9.45 8.58 0.76
CA ALA A 8 9.06 9.93 1.11
C ALA A 8 8.01 10.50 0.14
N ILE A 9 8.19 10.33 -1.18
CA ILE A 9 7.24 10.83 -2.19
C ILE A 9 5.91 10.07 -2.10
N ILE A 10 5.96 8.73 -1.99
CA ILE A 10 4.75 7.89 -1.86
C ILE A 10 3.97 8.26 -0.60
N ALA A 11 4.65 8.41 0.55
CA ALA A 11 4.01 8.81 1.80
C ALA A 11 3.37 10.21 1.73
N ALA A 12 4.02 11.16 1.03
CA ALA A 12 3.44 12.49 0.84
C ALA A 12 2.11 12.43 0.07
N HIS A 13 2.02 11.62 -0.98
CA HIS A 13 0.78 11.44 -1.75
C HIS A 13 -0.29 10.63 -0.98
N GLU A 14 0.12 9.64 -0.19
CA GLU A 14 -0.77 8.92 0.74
C GLU A 14 -1.44 9.90 1.71
N GLN A 15 -0.65 10.75 2.36
CA GLN A 15 -1.14 11.74 3.33
C GLN A 15 -2.09 12.77 2.69
N ASN A 16 -1.86 13.10 1.41
CA ASN A 16 -2.73 13.97 0.63
C ASN A 16 -4.00 13.26 0.09
N LYS A 17 -4.19 11.97 0.41
CA LYS A 17 -5.32 11.14 -0.03
C LYS A 17 -5.41 10.97 -1.55
N GLU A 18 -4.26 11.03 -2.23
CA GLU A 18 -4.17 10.93 -3.69
C GLU A 18 -3.84 9.48 -4.09
N ILE A 19 -4.84 8.60 -3.99
CA ILE A 19 -4.65 7.15 -4.21
C ILE A 19 -4.09 6.82 -5.60
N GLU A 20 -4.59 7.44 -6.66
CA GLU A 20 -4.13 7.20 -8.03
C GLU A 20 -2.64 7.57 -8.20
N LYS A 21 -2.22 8.70 -7.62
CA LYS A 21 -0.81 9.11 -7.61
C LYS A 21 0.04 8.16 -6.78
N THR A 22 -0.44 7.76 -5.61
CA THR A 22 0.25 6.79 -4.74
C THR A 22 0.50 5.47 -5.48
N LEU A 23 -0.52 4.92 -6.15
CA LEU A 23 -0.40 3.67 -6.92
C LEU A 23 0.51 3.82 -8.15
N SER A 24 0.38 4.92 -8.90
CA SER A 24 1.25 5.17 -10.06
C SER A 24 2.72 5.35 -9.68
N LEU A 25 3.00 5.97 -8.54
CA LEU A 25 4.36 6.08 -8.00
C LEU A 25 4.91 4.72 -7.55
N PHE A 26 4.10 3.91 -6.88
CA PHE A 26 4.46 2.52 -6.56
C PHE A 26 4.83 1.72 -7.82
N VAL A 27 4.02 1.80 -8.88
CA VAL A 27 4.33 1.16 -10.16
C VAL A 27 5.61 1.73 -10.80
N SER A 28 5.84 3.04 -10.66
CA SER A 28 7.04 3.70 -11.21
C SER A 28 8.31 3.29 -10.47
N MET A 29 8.23 3.09 -9.14
CA MET A 29 9.31 2.55 -8.32
C MET A 29 9.70 1.14 -8.81
N GLN A 30 8.72 0.26 -8.98
CA GLN A 30 8.96 -1.10 -9.49
C GLN A 30 9.54 -1.11 -10.91
N ARG A 31 9.03 -0.24 -11.81
CA ARG A 31 9.56 -0.08 -13.17
C ARG A 31 11.00 0.45 -13.19
N SER A 32 11.42 1.12 -12.13
CA SER A 32 12.80 1.57 -11.93
C SER A 32 13.70 0.48 -11.33
N ALA A 33 13.24 -0.78 -11.34
CA ALA A 33 13.91 -1.94 -10.74
C ALA A 33 14.24 -1.76 -9.25
N MET A 34 13.41 -0.98 -8.54
CA MET A 34 13.54 -0.78 -7.11
C MET A 34 12.49 -1.60 -6.37
N GLU A 35 12.95 -2.45 -5.47
CA GLU A 35 12.08 -3.30 -4.67
C GLU A 35 11.37 -2.47 -3.58
N PRO A 36 10.04 -2.52 -3.51
CA PRO A 36 9.26 -1.96 -2.40
C PRO A 36 9.63 -2.62 -1.07
N ASP A 37 9.73 -1.83 -0.01
CA ASP A 37 9.92 -2.33 1.35
C ASP A 37 8.59 -2.30 2.15
N ASP A 38 8.66 -2.69 3.42
CA ASP A 38 7.56 -2.66 4.38
C ASP A 38 6.92 -1.26 4.46
N PHE A 39 7.74 -0.20 4.47
CA PHE A 39 7.26 1.18 4.46
C PHE A 39 6.51 1.53 3.18
N THR A 40 7.01 1.12 2.02
CA THR A 40 6.33 1.32 0.75
C THR A 40 4.95 0.66 0.79
N TYR A 41 4.88 -0.62 1.15
CA TYR A 41 3.63 -1.37 1.19
C TYR A 41 2.63 -0.80 2.21
N GLY A 42 3.09 -0.46 3.41
CA GLY A 42 2.24 0.15 4.44
C GLY A 42 1.61 1.46 3.96
N SER A 43 2.38 2.31 3.27
CA SER A 43 1.89 3.57 2.71
C SER A 43 0.84 3.35 1.62
N VAL A 44 1.09 2.43 0.68
CA VAL A 44 0.14 2.14 -0.41
C VAL A 44 -1.17 1.52 0.12
N VAL A 45 -1.08 0.60 1.09
CA VAL A 45 -2.26 0.01 1.73
C VAL A 45 -3.08 1.06 2.48
N LYS A 46 -2.41 1.96 3.22
CA LYS A 46 -3.07 3.05 3.93
C LYS A 46 -3.76 4.04 3.00
N ALA A 47 -3.20 4.31 1.82
CA ALA A 47 -3.86 5.13 0.81
C ALA A 47 -5.21 4.53 0.35
N CYS A 48 -5.35 3.20 0.35
CA CYS A 48 -6.61 2.54 0.05
C CYS A 48 -7.68 2.80 1.12
N VAL A 49 -7.27 2.90 2.40
CA VAL A 49 -8.16 3.26 3.51
C VAL A 49 -8.72 4.66 3.36
N GLY A 50 -7.88 5.63 3.01
CA GLY A 50 -8.26 7.05 2.90
C GLY A 50 -9.39 7.33 1.88
N GLN A 51 -9.62 6.42 0.94
CA GLN A 51 -10.61 6.52 -0.14
C GLN A 51 -11.59 5.34 -0.17
N GLN A 52 -11.63 4.49 0.87
CA GLN A 52 -12.46 3.26 0.92
C GLN A 52 -12.28 2.36 -0.32
N ALA A 53 -11.07 2.33 -0.88
CA ALA A 53 -10.78 1.70 -2.16
C ALA A 53 -10.47 0.21 -2.00
N LEU A 54 -11.49 -0.57 -1.64
CA LEU A 54 -11.34 -1.99 -1.31
C LEU A 54 -10.69 -2.81 -2.43
N ASN A 55 -11.10 -2.59 -3.68
CA ASN A 55 -10.59 -3.33 -4.84
C ASN A 55 -9.07 -3.13 -5.02
N ASN A 56 -8.59 -1.90 -4.85
CA ASN A 56 -7.16 -1.57 -4.90
C ASN A 56 -6.42 -2.24 -3.73
N GLY A 57 -7.03 -2.22 -2.54
CA GLY A 57 -6.50 -2.91 -1.36
C GLY A 57 -6.34 -4.41 -1.56
N MET A 58 -7.33 -5.08 -2.19
CA MET A 58 -7.25 -6.51 -2.53
C MET A 58 -6.17 -6.81 -3.57
N GLU A 59 -6.03 -5.97 -4.60
CA GLU A 59 -4.94 -6.13 -5.56
C GLU A 59 -3.57 -5.99 -4.87
N MET A 60 -3.43 -5.01 -3.99
CA MET A 60 -2.21 -4.78 -3.21
C MET A 60 -1.89 -5.92 -2.26
N HIS A 61 -2.91 -6.51 -1.61
CA HIS A 61 -2.72 -7.70 -0.80
C HIS A 61 -2.12 -8.85 -1.63
N GLY A 62 -2.64 -9.11 -2.83
CA GLY A 62 -2.06 -10.11 -3.73
C GLY A 62 -0.59 -9.83 -4.10
N ARG A 63 -0.22 -8.55 -4.26
CA ARG A 63 1.17 -8.14 -4.52
C ARG A 63 2.07 -8.35 -3.30
N ILE A 64 1.58 -8.07 -2.10
CA ILE A 64 2.30 -8.27 -0.82
C ILE A 64 2.59 -9.76 -0.58
N ILE A 65 1.64 -10.65 -0.88
CA ILE A 65 1.87 -12.09 -0.76
C ILE A 65 2.97 -12.53 -1.73
N LYS A 66 2.94 -12.03 -2.98
CA LYS A 66 3.94 -12.38 -4.00
C LYS A 66 5.35 -11.85 -3.68
N SER A 67 5.47 -10.74 -2.95
CA SER A 67 6.77 -10.20 -2.53
C SER A 67 7.35 -10.87 -1.28
N GLY A 68 6.58 -11.73 -0.61
CA GLY A 68 6.98 -12.36 0.65
C GLY A 68 6.75 -11.47 1.89
N MET A 69 6.24 -10.25 1.71
CA MET A 69 5.96 -9.29 2.79
C MET A 69 4.69 -9.62 3.58
N GLY A 70 3.95 -10.67 3.21
CA GLY A 70 2.73 -11.09 3.91
C GLY A 70 2.94 -11.56 5.35
N LEU A 71 4.18 -11.90 5.74
CA LEU A 71 4.53 -12.29 7.11
C LEU A 71 5.07 -11.13 7.95
N ASP A 72 5.31 -9.97 7.34
CA ASP A 72 5.76 -8.79 8.07
C ASP A 72 4.64 -8.26 8.96
N CYS A 73 4.96 -8.00 10.24
CA CYS A 73 3.95 -7.63 11.23
C CYS A 73 3.35 -6.24 10.98
N PHE A 74 4.15 -5.32 10.44
CA PHE A 74 3.72 -3.96 10.13
C PHE A 74 2.80 -3.98 8.90
N VAL A 75 3.21 -4.65 7.82
CA VAL A 75 2.40 -4.79 6.60
C VAL A 75 1.11 -5.57 6.90
N GLY A 76 1.19 -6.66 7.67
CA GLY A 76 0.03 -7.44 8.08
C GLY A 76 -0.98 -6.61 8.89
N SER A 77 -0.50 -5.79 9.83
CA SER A 77 -1.36 -4.88 10.60
C SER A 77 -2.04 -3.84 9.71
N ALA A 78 -1.32 -3.29 8.72
CA ALA A 78 -1.89 -2.36 7.75
C ALA A 78 -2.98 -3.02 6.88
N LEU A 79 -2.82 -4.28 6.48
CA LEU A 79 -3.83 -5.03 5.73
C LEU A 79 -5.10 -5.26 6.56
N VAL A 80 -4.95 -5.63 7.84
CA VAL A 80 -6.10 -5.78 8.76
C VAL A 80 -6.84 -4.46 8.91
N ASP A 81 -6.12 -3.36 9.14
CA ASP A 81 -6.72 -2.02 9.21
C ASP A 81 -7.49 -1.67 7.92
N MET A 82 -6.90 -2.02 6.78
CA MET A 82 -7.50 -1.79 5.46
C MET A 82 -8.81 -2.53 5.27
N TYR A 83 -8.83 -3.85 5.51
CA TYR A 83 -10.07 -4.63 5.40
C TYR A 83 -11.13 -4.17 6.40
N SER A 84 -10.71 -3.75 7.60
CA SER A 84 -11.61 -3.23 8.63
C SER A 84 -12.32 -1.95 8.21
N LYS A 85 -11.57 -1.01 7.63
CA LYS A 85 -12.08 0.34 7.31
C LYS A 85 -12.67 0.47 5.91
N CYS A 86 -12.29 -0.41 4.98
CA CYS A 86 -12.86 -0.47 3.63
C CYS A 86 -14.15 -1.31 3.55
N GLY A 87 -14.71 -1.75 4.68
CA GLY A 87 -16.05 -2.33 4.75
C GLY A 87 -16.13 -3.84 4.53
N MET A 88 -15.01 -4.59 4.53
CA MET A 88 -15.06 -6.06 4.45
C MET A 88 -15.38 -6.75 5.78
N LEU A 89 -15.27 -6.07 6.92
CA LEU A 89 -15.62 -6.66 8.22
C LEU A 89 -17.11 -6.62 8.57
N THR A 90 -17.99 -6.15 7.68
CA THR A 90 -19.44 -6.06 7.92
C THR A 90 -20.27 -7.19 7.31
N GLU A 91 -19.65 -8.27 6.81
CA GLU A 91 -20.37 -9.49 6.43
C GLU A 91 -19.86 -10.69 7.25
N ALA A 92 -20.38 -10.81 8.47
CA ALA A 92 -20.34 -12.03 9.28
C ALA A 92 -21.67 -12.19 10.03
#